data_AF-A0A849D6H0-F1
#
_entry.id   AF-A0A849D6H0-F1
#
_cell.length_a   1.000
_cell.length_b   1.000
_cell.length_c   1.000
_cell.angle_alpha   90.00
_cell.angle_beta   90.00
_cell.angle_gamma   90.00
#
_symmetry.space_group_name_H-M   'P 1'
#
loop_
_entity.id
_entity.type
_entity.pdbx_description
1 polymer ?
#
loop_
_entity_poly.entity_id
_entity_poly.type
_entity_poly.pdbx_seq_one_letter_code
_entity_poly.pdbx_strand_id
1 'polypeptide(L)'
;MSNVFRINTVGDYLRLRNQEILHPLVGIVDFDKLGEEPYSNRDYDAFHYNCYAIFLKDAKGCKMHYGGKPYDYDEGTLVFMAPNQTIELGGFDPDYV
;
A
#
# COMPACT_ATOMS: atom_id res chain seq x y z
N MET A 1 -9.77 -7.93 13.34
CA MET A 1 -8.67 -6.96 13.15
C MET A 1 -8.16 -6.54 14.51
N SER A 2 -7.04 -7.08 14.95
CA SER A 2 -6.49 -6.88 16.29
C SER A 2 -5.40 -5.81 16.31
N ASN A 3 -4.59 -5.69 15.25
CA ASN A 3 -3.50 -4.73 15.17
C ASN A 3 -3.57 -3.86 13.91
N VAL A 4 -4.01 -2.61 14.05
CA VAL A 4 -4.15 -1.66 12.93
C VAL A 4 -3.13 -0.55 13.09
N PHE A 5 -2.23 -0.40 12.10
CA PHE A 5 -1.33 0.75 12.07
C PHE A 5 -2.07 1.99 11.54
N ARG A 6 -2.03 3.08 12.30
CA ARG A 6 -2.64 4.36 11.91
C ARG A 6 -1.60 5.28 11.31
N ILE A 7 -1.78 5.62 10.04
CA ILE A 7 -0.94 6.55 9.28
C ILE A 7 -1.60 7.92 9.38
N ASN A 8 -1.14 8.75 10.32
CA ASN A 8 -1.68 10.09 10.55
C ASN A 8 -1.01 11.14 9.67
N THR A 9 0.26 10.94 9.35
CA THR A 9 1.08 11.84 8.55
C THR A 9 1.85 11.07 7.48
N VAL A 10 2.31 11.77 6.45
CA VAL A 10 3.25 11.19 5.47
C VAL A 10 4.51 10.64 6.15
N GLY A 11 4.96 11.28 7.23
CA GLY A 11 6.12 10.84 8.00
C GLY A 11 5.93 9.49 8.69
N ASP A 12 4.70 9.14 9.08
CA ASP A 12 4.43 7.82 9.69
C ASP A 12 4.64 6.69 8.68
N TYR A 13 4.19 6.90 7.43
CA TYR A 13 4.40 5.94 6.34
C TYR A 13 5.86 5.88 5.89
N LEU A 14 6.55 7.01 5.79
CA LEU A 14 7.97 7.05 5.43
C LEU A 14 8.83 6.32 6.47
N ARG A 15 8.58 6.53 7.78
CA ARG A 15 9.25 5.78 8.85
C ARG A 15 8.97 4.28 8.77
N LEU A 16 7.72 3.90 8.51
CA LEU A 16 7.33 2.50 8.29
C LEU A 16 8.09 1.86 7.11
N ARG A 17 8.51 2.65 6.12
CA ARG A 17 9.30 2.24 4.96
C ARG A 17 10.79 2.55 5.09
N ASN A 18 11.24 2.94 6.29
CA ASN A 18 12.63 3.34 6.58
C ASN A 18 13.18 4.39 5.58
N GLN A 19 12.33 5.35 5.21
CA GLN A 19 12.67 6.46 4.33
C GLN A 19 12.88 7.75 5.13
N GLU A 20 13.78 8.59 4.64
CA GLU A 20 13.99 9.93 5.19
C GLU A 20 12.76 10.82 4.92
N ILE A 21 12.39 11.63 5.93
CA ILE A 21 11.31 12.61 5.80
C ILE A 21 11.90 13.94 5.32
N LEU A 22 11.87 14.16 4.01
CA LEU A 22 12.38 15.41 3.41
C LEU A 22 11.36 16.56 3.44
N HIS A 23 10.06 16.24 3.55
CA HIS A 23 8.99 17.25 3.57
C HIS A 23 7.83 16.81 4.48
N PRO A 24 7.23 17.73 5.27
CA PRO A 24 6.21 17.38 6.26
C PRO A 24 4.85 16.97 5.67
N LEU A 25 4.56 17.34 4.42
CA LEU A 25 3.24 17.11 3.79
C LEU A 25 3.27 16.21 2.55
N VAL A 26 4.45 15.87 2.04
CA VAL A 26 4.57 15.03 0.85
C VAL A 26 5.74 14.08 1.02
N GLY A 27 5.58 12.85 0.57
CA GLY A 27 6.60 11.81 0.62
C GLY A 27 6.48 10.94 -0.62
N ILE A 28 7.63 10.48 -1.13
CA ILE A 28 7.70 9.55 -2.26
C ILE A 28 8.50 8.35 -1.78
N VAL A 29 7.93 7.15 -1.96
CA VAL A 29 8.63 5.89 -1.69
C VAL A 29 8.90 5.24 -3.03
N ASP A 30 10.19 5.05 -3.32
CA ASP A 30 10.65 4.26 -4.46
C ASP A 30 10.83 2.82 -4.00
N PHE A 31 9.89 1.95 -4.37
CA PHE A 31 9.85 0.57 -3.91
C PHE A 31 11.03 -0.27 -4.45
N ASP A 32 11.63 0.12 -5.59
CA ASP A 32 12.80 -0.55 -6.15
C ASP A 32 14.09 -0.27 -5.37
N LYS A 33 14.08 0.78 -4.54
CA LYS A 33 15.20 1.18 -3.68
C LYS A 33 15.02 0.78 -2.22
N LEU A 34 13.92 0.10 -1.89
CA LEU A 34 13.77 -0.51 -0.58
C LEU A 34 14.72 -1.72 -0.51
N GLY A 35 15.63 -1.73 0.46
CA GLY A 35 16.54 -2.86 0.66
C GLY A 35 15.80 -4.17 0.95
N GLU A 36 16.51 -5.30 0.86
CA GLU A 36 15.98 -6.66 1.11
C GLU A 36 15.57 -6.91 2.57
N GLU A 37 15.81 -5.95 3.48
CA GLU A 37 15.38 -6.03 4.87
C GLU A 37 13.86 -6.19 4.95
N PRO A 38 13.34 -7.13 5.78
CA PRO A 38 11.91 -7.38 5.87
C PRO A 38 11.22 -6.18 6.54
N TYR A 39 10.80 -5.19 5.74
CA TYR A 39 9.84 -4.17 6.15
C TYR A 39 8.48 -4.85 6.31
N SER A 40 8.37 -5.53 7.44
CA SER A 40 7.34 -6.50 7.72
C SER A 40 6.04 -5.79 8.05
N ASN A 41 5.17 -5.67 7.03
CA ASN A 41 3.75 -5.44 7.27
C ASN A 41 3.14 -6.53 8.19
N ARG A 42 3.86 -7.64 8.50
CA ARG A 42 3.38 -8.78 9.29
C ARG A 42 3.05 -8.45 10.74
N ASP A 43 3.54 -7.32 11.25
CA ASP A 43 3.17 -6.86 12.59
C ASP A 43 1.75 -6.31 12.62
N TYR A 44 1.14 -5.99 11.47
CA TYR A 44 -0.16 -5.33 11.37
C TYR A 44 -1.15 -6.12 10.51
N ASP A 45 -2.39 -6.19 10.97
CA ASP A 45 -3.51 -6.79 10.23
C ASP A 45 -4.08 -5.81 9.18
N ALA A 46 -3.85 -4.51 9.36
CA ALA A 46 -4.38 -3.47 8.47
C ALA A 46 -3.65 -2.13 8.63
N PHE A 47 -3.75 -1.29 7.60
CA PHE A 47 -3.37 0.12 7.64
C PHE A 47 -4.59 1.02 7.54
N HIS A 48 -4.68 2.00 8.43
CA HIS A 48 -5.69 3.04 8.39
C HIS A 48 -5.05 4.38 8.02
N TYR A 49 -5.48 4.97 6.90
CA TYR A 49 -4.92 6.20 6.36
C TYR A 49 -5.75 7.40 6.79
N ASN A 50 -5.11 8.39 7.42
CA ASN A 50 -5.69 9.73 7.66
C ASN A 50 -5.10 10.80 6.72
N CYS A 51 -4.30 10.38 5.74
CA CYS A 51 -3.78 11.20 4.66
C CYS A 51 -4.06 10.53 3.30
N TYR A 52 -3.89 11.28 2.21
CA TYR A 52 -3.95 10.69 0.88
C TYR A 52 -2.72 9.80 0.62
N ALA A 53 -2.91 8.71 -0.12
CA ALA A 53 -1.81 7.91 -0.65
C ALA A 53 -2.11 7.48 -2.09
N ILE A 54 -1.08 7.41 -2.91
CA ILE A 54 -1.17 6.99 -4.31
C ILE A 54 -0.09 5.93 -4.53
N PHE A 55 -0.50 4.77 -5.02
CA PHE A 55 0.43 3.67 -5.32
C PHE A 55 0.38 3.38 -6.82
N LEU A 56 1.55 3.36 -7.44
CA LEU A 56 1.72 2.75 -8.75
C LEU A 56 2.00 1.27 -8.53
N LYS A 57 1.01 0.43 -8.83
CA LYS A 57 1.19 -1.02 -8.90
C LYS A 57 1.64 -1.34 -10.32
N ASP A 58 2.92 -1.61 -10.46
CA ASP A 58 3.48 -2.23 -11.65
C ASP A 58 3.35 -3.75 -11.50
N ALA A 59 2.27 -4.30 -12.05
CA ALA A 59 1.99 -5.71 -11.95
C ALA A 59 2.63 -6.46 -13.11
N LYS A 60 3.71 -7.20 -12.82
CA LYS A 60 3.92 -8.47 -13.53
C LYS A 60 3.00 -9.51 -12.88
N GLY A 61 1.74 -9.59 -13.34
CA GLY A 61 0.87 -10.76 -13.11
C GLY A 61 -0.27 -10.65 -12.08
N CYS A 62 -0.74 -9.45 -11.70
CA CYS A 62 -1.93 -9.32 -10.84
C CYS A 62 -3.19 -9.06 -11.68
N LYS A 63 -4.06 -10.08 -11.80
CA LYS A 63 -5.42 -9.94 -12.33
C LYS A 63 -6.37 -9.57 -11.20
N MET A 64 -7.30 -8.64 -11.41
CA MET A 64 -8.32 -8.28 -10.42
C MET A 64 -9.67 -8.06 -11.09
N HIS A 65 -10.75 -8.35 -10.38
CA HIS A 65 -12.11 -8.09 -10.84
C HIS A 65 -12.65 -6.80 -10.21
N TYR A 66 -12.99 -5.82 -11.05
CA TYR A 66 -13.68 -4.58 -10.65
C TYR A 66 -14.96 -4.42 -11.47
N GLY A 67 -16.10 -4.20 -10.81
CA GLY A 67 -17.38 -4.03 -11.49
C GLY A 67 -17.93 -5.30 -12.17
N GLY A 68 -17.58 -6.49 -11.69
CA GLY A 68 -18.11 -7.77 -12.20
C GLY A 68 -17.50 -8.24 -13.53
N LYS A 69 -16.40 -7.62 -13.99
CA LYS A 69 -15.63 -8.09 -15.14
C LYS A 69 -14.17 -8.35 -14.75
N PRO A 70 -13.52 -9.36 -15.36
CA PRO A 70 -12.07 -9.49 -15.27
C PRO A 70 -11.44 -8.24 -15.87
N TYR A 71 -10.69 -7.50 -15.05
CA TYR A 71 -9.85 -6.41 -15.53
C TYR A 71 -8.43 -6.94 -15.61
N ASP A 72 -7.90 -6.95 -16.84
CA ASP A 72 -6.47 -7.14 -17.07
C ASP A 72 -5.80 -5.80 -16.78
N TYR A 73 -5.11 -5.73 -15.65
CA TYR A 73 -4.26 -4.60 -15.33
C TYR A 73 -2.89 -4.86 -15.99
N ASP A 74 -2.89 -4.94 -17.32
CA ASP A 74 -1.68 -4.90 -18.13
C ASP A 74 -1.09 -3.49 -18.00
N GLU A 75 -0.08 -3.39 -17.12
CA GLU A 75 0.81 -2.26 -16.88
C GLU A 75 0.20 -0.97 -16.27
N GLY A 76 0.74 -0.57 -15.10
CA GLY A 76 0.59 0.80 -14.59
C GLY A 76 -0.73 1.15 -13.90
N THR A 77 -1.18 0.35 -12.92
CA THR A 77 -2.39 0.67 -12.15
C THR A 77 -2.09 1.65 -11.03
N LEU A 78 -2.86 2.73 -10.98
CA LEU A 78 -2.86 3.64 -9.83
C LEU A 78 -3.94 3.25 -8.83
N VAL A 79 -3.53 3.02 -7.58
CA VAL A 79 -4.43 2.83 -6.44
C VAL A 79 -4.42 4.11 -5.61
N PHE A 80 -5.60 4.66 -5.38
CA PHE A 80 -5.79 5.91 -4.63
C PHE A 80 -6.44 5.62 -3.29
N MET A 81 -5.83 6.11 -2.22
CA MET A 81 -6.39 6.09 -0.87
C MET A 81 -6.72 7.52 -0.44
N ALA A 82 -7.93 7.71 0.04
CA ALA A 82 -8.39 8.94 0.69
C ALA A 82 -8.25 8.81 2.22
N PRO A 83 -8.22 9.94 2.95
CA PRO A 83 -8.31 9.92 4.41
C PRO A 83 -9.53 9.16 4.93
N ASN A 84 -9.39 8.53 6.09
CA ASN A 84 -10.34 7.64 6.77
C ASN A 84 -10.58 6.29 6.08
N GLN A 85 -9.70 5.87 5.17
CA GLN A 85 -9.80 4.55 4.56
C GLN A 85 -8.90 3.52 5.26
N THR A 86 -9.40 2.30 5.39
CA THR A 86 -8.65 1.16 5.94
C THR A 86 -8.40 0.14 4.83
N ILE A 87 -7.16 -0.34 4.74
CA ILE A 87 -6.79 -1.48 3.90
C ILE A 87 -6.35 -2.64 4.80
N GLU A 88 -6.91 -3.82 4.57
CA GLU A 88 -6.54 -5.04 5.27
C GLU A 88 -5.30 -5.66 4.62
N LEU A 89 -4.39 -6.16 5.46
CA LEU A 89 -3.17 -6.84 5.07
C LEU A 89 -3.44 -8.35 5.20
N GLY A 90 -3.97 -8.94 4.14
CA GLY A 90 -4.31 -10.37 4.08
C GLY A 90 -3.38 -11.15 3.14
N GLY A 91 -3.36 -12.48 3.31
CA GLY A 91 -2.67 -13.39 2.40
C GLY A 91 -3.27 -13.30 1.00
N PHE A 92 -2.39 -13.31 -0.02
CA PHE A 92 -2.78 -13.55 -1.40
C PHE A 92 -3.51 -14.90 -1.45
N ASP A 93 -4.79 -14.88 -1.80
CA ASP A 93 -5.53 -16.10 -2.15
C ASP A 93 -5.33 -16.33 -3.65
N PRO A 94 -4.49 -17.32 -4.04
CA PRO A 94 -4.24 -17.62 -5.45
C PRO A 94 -5.48 -18.13 -6.19
N ASP A 95 -6.52 -18.57 -5.47
CA ASP A 95 -7.78 -19.07 -6.02
C ASP A 95 -8.88 -18.00 -6.05
N TYR A 96 -8.55 -16.76 -5.69
CA TYR A 96 -9.46 -15.62 -5.82
C TYR A 96 -9.65 -15.27 -7.30
N VAL A 97 -10.80 -15.68 -7.85
CA VAL A 97 -11.23 -15.42 -9.23
C VAL A 97 -11.41 -13.93 -9.46
#